data_AF-A0A673X0Z5-F1
#
_entry.id   AF-A0A673X0Z5-F1
#
_cell.length_a   1.000
_cell.length_b   1.000
_cell.length_c   1.000
_cell.angle_alpha   90.00
_cell.angle_beta   90.00
_cell.angle_gamma   90.00
#
_symmetry.space_group_name_H-M   'P 1'
#
loop_
_entity.id
_entity.type
_entity.pdbx_description
1 polymer ?
#
loop_
_entity_poly.entity_id
_entity_poly.type
_entity_poly.pdbx_seq_one_letter_code
_entity_poly.pdbx_strand_id
1 'polypeptide(L)'
;MPAESLRWDTLEALKNSPKGRLKYNPDWLEKGEVMNVSMLANGFTYITLAQRPLNVLVQMELSLRQELQEKLVASVASRESEQLKRFEELMELKQRQEDQSMRDMMDREYALIGRQEKLKEEHKNRIKILNLRLREAEQQRLREVEFERQRQVEGRERLRALNAIQEEILQLNQLLEPAAPTQSGPSPDLTSYSTRANQLCSQVSEVVRMTAEGEFPSVEDMTVAERALHEMRSLIRVMQEAAAQAQEKRKKEGLKSTLLSKGLQTKAEQSTLKWYRELQDSANQCAQSFEGLNNTKDIQTKKLRMELQKAATIPVSQISSISGSKLREIFDKIDKLLSGRSVVSGGKSVSTSQHPNGLDFVSYKLAEKFVKQGEEEVASHHEAAFPIAVVASGVWELHPKVGDLILAHLHKKCPYAVPHYPPMKDGTSVEEYQKILGYRVEDGGVEAQDSFLKRMSGMIRLYAAIIQLRWPYGSKQGPDPHGLNNGWRWLAQMLNMEPLADVTATLLFDFLEVCGNALMKQYQVQFWKLILLIQEEYLPRIEAVTSQGQAGSVTRLKQFLEVSAARPSCTAQYSTVL
;
A
#
# COMPACT_ATOMS: atom_id res chain seq x y z
N MET A 1 -37.36 81.40 4.74
CA MET A 1 -37.88 82.72 4.33
C MET A 1 -36.85 83.32 3.39
N PRO A 2 -37.22 83.76 2.18
CA PRO A 2 -36.27 83.91 1.09
C PRO A 2 -35.50 85.22 1.20
N ALA A 3 -34.16 85.12 1.18
CA ALA A 3 -33.21 86.22 1.07
C ALA A 3 -33.30 86.97 -0.27
N GLU A 4 -34.27 86.64 -1.12
CA GLU A 4 -34.50 87.26 -2.42
C GLU A 4 -35.27 88.58 -2.32
N SER A 5 -36.07 88.82 -1.28
CA SER A 5 -36.78 90.11 -1.12
C SER A 5 -35.84 91.27 -0.76
N LEU A 6 -34.83 91.01 0.08
CA LEU A 6 -33.87 92.02 0.55
C LEU A 6 -32.94 92.54 -0.57
N ARG A 7 -32.78 91.79 -1.66
CA ARG A 7 -31.89 92.16 -2.77
C ARG A 7 -32.51 93.25 -3.66
N TRP A 8 -33.83 93.24 -3.80
CA TRP A 8 -34.56 94.22 -4.61
C TRP A 8 -34.71 95.55 -3.87
N ASP A 9 -35.00 95.52 -2.57
CA ASP A 9 -35.10 96.73 -1.73
C ASP A 9 -33.78 97.52 -1.68
N THR A 10 -32.64 96.81 -1.67
CA THR A 10 -31.31 97.43 -1.67
C THR A 10 -30.96 98.07 -3.03
N LEU A 11 -31.42 97.50 -4.14
CA LEU A 11 -31.22 98.03 -5.49
C LEU A 11 -32.13 99.24 -5.78
N GLU A 12 -33.37 99.21 -5.30
CA GLU A 12 -34.32 100.34 -5.38
C GLU A 12 -33.79 101.55 -4.57
N ALA A 13 -33.19 101.31 -3.40
CA ALA A 13 -32.58 102.34 -2.56
C ALA A 13 -31.33 102.98 -3.18
N LEU A 14 -30.51 102.21 -3.90
CA LEU A 14 -29.32 102.73 -4.62
C LEU A 14 -29.70 103.58 -5.84
N LYS A 15 -30.79 103.24 -6.53
CA LYS A 15 -31.27 103.98 -7.70
C LYS A 15 -31.89 105.34 -7.35
N ASN A 16 -32.49 105.44 -6.16
CA ASN A 16 -33.06 106.67 -5.61
C ASN A 16 -32.08 107.51 -4.78
N SER A 17 -30.86 107.02 -4.54
CA SER A 17 -29.78 107.76 -3.88
C SER A 17 -29.18 108.84 -4.80
N PRO A 18 -28.85 110.05 -4.30
CA PRO A 18 -28.21 111.09 -5.09
C PRO A 18 -26.86 110.69 -5.69
N LYS A 19 -26.24 109.60 -5.23
CA LYS A 19 -25.00 109.03 -5.80
C LYS A 19 -25.22 108.07 -6.98
N GLY A 20 -26.46 107.66 -7.26
CA GLY A 20 -26.82 106.75 -8.36
C GLY A 20 -27.09 107.42 -9.71
N ARG A 21 -27.02 108.76 -9.79
CA ARG A 21 -27.24 109.55 -11.03
C ARG A 21 -25.94 110.10 -11.63
N LEU A 22 -24.89 109.29 -11.70
CA LEU A 22 -23.67 109.66 -12.42
C LEU A 22 -23.76 109.14 -13.86
N LYS A 23 -23.96 110.04 -14.83
CA LYS A 23 -23.80 109.74 -16.26
C LYS A 23 -22.31 109.53 -16.52
N TYR A 24 -21.93 108.32 -16.91
CA TYR A 24 -20.60 108.02 -17.40
C TYR A 24 -20.39 108.71 -18.76
N ASN A 25 -19.45 109.65 -18.83
CA ASN A 25 -19.08 110.35 -20.07
C ASN A 25 -17.74 109.77 -20.58
N PRO A 26 -17.65 109.23 -21.80
CA PRO A 26 -16.47 108.47 -22.25
C PRO A 26 -15.20 109.29 -22.50
N ASP A 27 -15.27 110.63 -22.49
CA ASP A 27 -14.17 111.49 -22.96
C ASP A 27 -13.13 111.88 -21.88
N TRP A 28 -13.14 111.24 -20.71
CA TRP A 28 -12.29 111.65 -19.57
C TRP A 28 -10.87 111.07 -19.58
N LEU A 29 -10.49 110.28 -20.59
CA LEU A 29 -9.13 109.74 -20.71
C LEU A 29 -8.25 110.43 -21.76
N GLU A 30 -8.77 111.36 -22.56
CA GLU A 30 -8.01 112.00 -23.63
C GLU A 30 -8.19 113.51 -23.63
N LYS A 31 -7.44 114.21 -22.75
CA LYS A 31 -6.82 115.53 -23.00
C LYS A 31 -6.24 116.07 -21.69
N GLY A 32 -4.91 116.06 -21.62
CA GLY A 32 -4.19 116.88 -20.65
C GLY A 32 -4.30 118.34 -21.06
N GLU A 33 -4.78 119.19 -20.16
CA GLU A 33 -4.61 120.64 -20.28
C GLU A 33 -4.13 121.23 -18.96
N VAL A 34 -3.01 121.94 -19.10
CA VAL A 34 -2.31 122.73 -18.11
C VAL A 34 -3.18 123.93 -17.76
N MET A 35 -3.66 124.06 -16.52
CA MET A 35 -4.27 125.30 -16.06
C MET A 35 -3.20 126.25 -15.52
N ASN A 36 -3.14 127.38 -16.21
CA ASN A 36 -2.19 128.46 -16.15
C ASN A 36 -2.33 129.29 -14.86
N VAL A 37 -1.22 129.89 -14.46
CA VAL A 37 -1.04 130.82 -13.35
C VAL A 37 -1.59 132.19 -13.75
N SER A 38 -2.58 132.73 -13.03
CA SER A 38 -2.68 134.17 -12.75
C SER A 38 -3.93 134.50 -11.92
N MET A 39 -3.74 135.34 -10.88
CA MET A 39 -4.76 135.88 -9.95
C MET A 39 -5.25 134.82 -8.95
N LEU A 40 -4.83 134.82 -7.69
CA LEU A 40 -4.94 135.90 -6.72
C LEU A 40 -3.74 135.83 -5.76
N ALA A 41 -2.77 136.70 -5.97
CA ALA A 41 -1.82 137.05 -4.93
C ALA A 41 -2.58 137.83 -3.84
N ASN A 42 -2.16 137.63 -2.59
CA ASN A 42 -2.58 138.32 -1.36
C ASN A 42 -3.56 137.53 -0.47
N GLY A 43 -3.09 136.40 0.09
CA GLY A 43 -3.79 135.74 1.21
C GLY A 43 -3.27 134.35 1.61
N PHE A 44 -2.49 133.67 0.76
CA PHE A 44 -2.25 132.22 0.88
C PHE A 44 -0.85 131.78 1.38
N THR A 45 -0.04 132.67 1.94
CA THR A 45 1.27 132.30 2.50
C THR A 45 1.20 131.79 3.95
N TYR A 46 0.10 132.03 4.68
CA TYR A 46 -0.03 131.55 6.06
C TYR A 46 -0.74 130.18 6.20
N ILE A 47 -1.52 129.73 5.21
CA ILE A 47 -2.28 128.48 5.30
C ILE A 47 -1.48 127.26 4.79
N THR A 48 -0.62 127.43 3.77
CA THR A 48 0.13 126.33 3.14
C THR A 48 1.34 125.82 3.95
N LEU A 49 1.95 126.66 4.80
CA LEU A 49 3.06 126.24 5.68
C LEU A 49 2.59 125.41 6.88
N ALA A 50 1.36 125.61 7.35
CA ALA A 50 0.79 124.85 8.47
C ALA A 50 0.19 123.49 8.06
N GLN A 51 -0.18 123.31 6.79
CA GLN A 51 -0.95 122.15 6.32
C GLN A 51 -0.09 120.94 5.91
N ARG A 52 1.15 121.18 5.47
CA ARG A 52 2.13 120.12 5.15
C ARG A 52 2.57 119.30 6.37
N PRO A 53 3.00 119.91 7.50
CA PRO A 53 3.34 119.13 8.70
C PRO A 53 2.11 118.40 9.27
N LEU A 54 0.92 118.99 9.17
CA LEU A 54 -0.33 118.36 9.63
C LEU A 54 -0.66 117.08 8.84
N ASN A 55 -0.53 117.09 7.51
CA ASN A 55 -0.77 115.90 6.68
C ASN A 55 0.25 114.78 6.94
N VAL A 56 1.52 115.11 7.15
CA VAL A 56 2.56 114.12 7.50
C VAL A 56 2.27 113.49 8.86
N LEU A 57 1.85 114.30 9.84
CA LEU A 57 1.43 113.80 11.16
C LEU A 57 0.20 112.90 11.06
N VAL A 58 -0.81 113.28 10.27
CA VAL A 58 -2.01 112.44 10.04
C VAL A 58 -1.65 111.12 9.36
N GLN A 59 -0.77 111.13 8.36
CA GLN A 59 -0.35 109.93 7.64
C GLN A 59 0.52 109.01 8.52
N MET A 60 1.36 109.59 9.38
CA MET A 60 2.17 108.85 10.35
C MET A 60 1.30 108.24 11.45
N GLU A 61 0.27 108.94 11.93
CA GLU A 61 -0.71 108.42 12.89
C GLU A 61 -1.60 107.32 12.27
N LEU A 62 -2.00 107.47 11.01
CA LEU A 62 -2.69 106.43 10.25
C LEU A 62 -1.84 105.16 10.09
N SER A 63 -0.57 105.33 9.74
CA SER A 63 0.36 104.20 9.58
C SER A 63 0.60 103.48 10.91
N LEU A 64 0.75 104.23 12.01
CA LEU A 64 0.87 103.66 13.35
C LEU A 64 -0.40 102.89 13.77
N ARG A 65 -1.60 103.41 13.45
CA ARG A 65 -2.86 102.71 13.71
C ARG A 65 -3.00 101.44 12.88
N GLN A 66 -2.57 101.46 11.62
CA GLN A 66 -2.54 100.26 10.77
C GLN A 66 -1.60 99.20 11.32
N GLU A 67 -0.37 99.58 11.71
CA GLU A 67 0.61 98.64 12.27
C GLU A 67 0.11 98.04 13.61
N LEU A 68 -0.53 98.85 14.46
CA LEU A 68 -1.16 98.37 15.69
C LEU A 68 -2.32 97.40 15.40
N GLN A 69 -3.14 97.69 14.39
CA GLN A 69 -4.27 96.85 14.01
C GLN A 69 -3.78 95.52 13.39
N GLU A 70 -2.73 95.54 12.57
CA GLU A 70 -2.10 94.33 12.03
C GLU A 70 -1.49 93.46 13.13
N LYS A 71 -0.80 94.05 14.11
CA LYS A 71 -0.27 93.31 15.28
C LYS A 71 -1.40 92.68 16.10
N LEU A 72 -2.50 93.40 16.30
CA LEU A 72 -3.66 92.86 17.00
C LEU A 72 -4.29 91.69 16.23
N VAL A 73 -4.52 91.83 14.92
CA VAL A 73 -5.09 90.77 14.06
C VAL A 73 -4.16 89.55 14.03
N ALA A 74 -2.85 89.75 13.92
CA ALA A 74 -1.88 88.65 13.95
C ALA A 74 -1.89 87.91 15.30
N SER A 75 -2.01 88.64 16.42
CA SER A 75 -2.10 88.02 17.76
C SER A 75 -3.37 87.19 17.94
N VAL A 76 -4.51 87.68 17.44
CA VAL A 76 -5.79 86.96 17.47
C VAL A 76 -5.74 85.74 16.56
N ALA A 77 -5.24 85.89 15.32
CA ALA A 77 -5.09 84.78 14.39
C ALA A 77 -4.16 83.68 14.91
N SER A 78 -3.04 84.05 15.55
CA SER A 78 -2.13 83.09 16.19
C SER A 78 -2.83 82.32 17.32
N ARG A 79 -3.59 83.03 18.17
CA ARG A 79 -4.32 82.42 19.28
C ARG A 79 -5.43 81.48 18.80
N GLU A 80 -6.20 81.87 17.78
CA GLU A 80 -7.21 81.00 17.18
C GLU A 80 -6.59 79.79 16.49
N SER A 81 -5.46 79.95 15.79
CA SER A 81 -4.71 78.84 15.20
C SER A 81 -4.22 77.85 16.25
N GLU A 82 -3.72 78.32 17.40
CA GLU A 82 -3.33 77.46 18.52
C GLU A 82 -4.53 76.71 19.13
N GLN A 83 -5.70 77.36 19.26
CA GLN A 83 -6.92 76.70 19.74
C GLN A 83 -7.36 75.59 18.78
N LEU A 84 -7.31 75.85 17.47
CA LEU A 84 -7.66 74.86 16.45
C LEU A 84 -6.71 73.66 16.50
N LYS A 85 -5.38 73.89 16.58
CA LYS A 85 -4.39 72.80 16.72
C LYS A 85 -4.64 71.95 17.96
N ARG A 86 -4.93 72.57 19.11
CA ARG A 86 -5.25 71.83 20.35
C ARG A 86 -6.52 71.01 20.21
N PHE A 87 -7.53 71.53 19.49
CA PHE A 87 -8.75 70.79 19.22
C PHE A 87 -8.48 69.58 18.29
N GLU A 88 -7.69 69.77 17.23
CA GLU A 88 -7.26 68.68 16.34
C GLU A 88 -6.47 67.60 17.10
N GLU A 89 -5.48 67.97 17.91
CA GLU A 89 -4.71 67.05 18.75
C GLU A 89 -5.60 66.26 19.71
N LEU A 90 -6.59 66.92 20.33
CA LEU A 90 -7.53 66.27 21.24
C LEU A 90 -8.44 65.26 20.50
N MET A 91 -8.88 65.60 19.29
CA MET A 91 -9.67 64.70 18.45
C MET A 91 -8.86 63.49 18.00
N GLU A 92 -7.60 63.68 17.59
CA GLU A 92 -6.70 62.58 17.24
C GLU A 92 -6.44 61.66 18.44
N LEU A 93 -6.21 62.22 19.63
CA LEU A 93 -5.95 61.44 20.83
C LEU A 93 -7.17 60.62 21.24
N LYS A 94 -8.37 61.19 21.11
CA LYS A 94 -9.62 60.46 21.33
C LYS A 94 -9.81 59.33 20.33
N GLN A 95 -9.54 59.57 19.05
CA GLN A 95 -9.64 58.54 18.01
C GLN A 95 -8.65 57.40 18.26
N ARG A 96 -7.39 57.70 18.62
CA ARG A 96 -6.41 56.68 19.00
C ARG A 96 -6.85 55.87 20.21
N GLN A 97 -7.50 56.50 21.19
CA GLN A 97 -8.01 55.81 22.37
C GLN A 97 -9.18 54.87 22.03
N GLU A 98 -10.08 55.28 21.13
CA GLU A 98 -11.17 54.44 20.63
C GLU A 98 -10.62 53.24 19.82
N ASP A 99 -9.64 53.48 18.95
CA ASP A 99 -8.96 52.42 18.18
C ASP A 99 -8.25 51.43 19.10
N GLN A 100 -7.58 51.92 20.14
CA GLN A 100 -6.90 51.07 21.12
C GLN A 100 -7.91 50.23 21.92
N SER A 101 -9.01 50.85 22.37
CA SER A 101 -10.08 50.13 23.06
C SER A 101 -10.71 49.05 22.19
N MET A 102 -10.86 49.31 20.89
CA MET A 102 -11.43 48.32 19.95
C MET A 102 -10.46 47.15 19.73
N ARG A 103 -9.16 47.43 19.59
CA ARG A 103 -8.13 46.39 19.48
C ARG A 103 -8.08 45.51 20.73
N ASP A 104 -8.07 46.11 21.91
CA ASP A 104 -8.06 45.38 23.18
C ASP A 104 -9.30 44.49 23.35
N MET A 105 -10.47 44.95 22.89
CA MET A 105 -11.70 44.15 22.90
C MET A 105 -11.58 42.94 21.97
N MET A 106 -11.13 43.15 20.72
CA MET A 106 -10.94 42.07 19.76
C MET A 106 -9.92 41.04 20.27
N ASP A 107 -8.78 41.48 20.82
CA ASP A 107 -7.76 40.58 21.37
C ASP A 107 -8.31 39.73 22.52
N ARG A 108 -9.19 40.29 23.36
CA ARG A 108 -9.90 39.53 24.41
C ARG A 108 -10.86 38.51 23.83
N GLU A 109 -11.63 38.86 22.80
CA GLU A 109 -12.54 37.92 22.13
C GLU A 109 -11.78 36.78 21.46
N TYR A 110 -10.70 37.07 20.74
CA TYR A 110 -9.84 36.04 20.14
C TYR A 110 -9.22 35.13 21.20
N ALA A 111 -8.79 35.68 22.34
CA ALA A 111 -8.28 34.89 23.46
C ALA A 111 -9.36 33.97 24.07
N LEU A 112 -10.61 34.43 24.16
CA LEU A 112 -11.74 33.62 24.65
C LEU A 112 -12.09 32.49 23.67
N ILE A 113 -12.14 32.78 22.36
CA ILE A 113 -12.36 31.78 21.31
C ILE A 113 -11.26 30.71 21.38
N GLY A 114 -9.99 31.13 21.45
CA GLY A 114 -8.86 30.20 21.57
C GLY A 114 -8.91 29.33 22.84
N ARG A 115 -9.38 29.87 23.98
CA ARG A 115 -9.61 29.06 25.19
C ARG A 115 -10.75 28.06 25.00
N GLN A 116 -11.85 28.46 24.36
CA GLN A 116 -12.98 27.58 24.11
C GLN A 116 -12.61 26.44 23.15
N GLU A 117 -11.81 26.71 22.13
CA GLU A 117 -11.29 25.70 21.21
C GLU A 117 -10.36 24.70 21.91
N LYS A 118 -9.46 25.17 22.78
CA LYS A 118 -8.62 24.28 23.62
C LYS A 118 -9.47 23.33 24.45
N LEU A 119 -10.50 23.83 25.13
CA LEU A 119 -11.40 22.99 25.93
C LEU A 119 -12.15 21.97 25.05
N LYS A 120 -12.60 22.35 23.86
CA LYS A 120 -13.24 21.43 22.91
C LYS A 120 -12.30 20.32 22.46
N GLU A 121 -11.04 20.64 22.16
CA GLU A 121 -10.04 19.64 21.74
C GLU A 121 -9.66 18.72 22.90
N GLU A 122 -9.54 19.23 24.13
CA GLU A 122 -9.35 18.40 25.32
C GLU A 122 -10.51 17.43 25.53
N HIS A 123 -11.77 17.88 25.41
CA HIS A 123 -12.94 17.01 25.48
C HIS A 123 -12.93 15.94 24.39
N LYS A 124 -12.60 16.31 23.15
CA LYS A 124 -12.47 15.38 22.03
C LYS A 124 -11.39 14.33 22.30
N ASN A 125 -10.26 14.73 22.85
CA ASN A 125 -9.16 13.81 23.20
C ASN A 125 -9.54 12.88 24.35
N ARG A 126 -10.26 13.36 25.38
CA ARG A 126 -10.79 12.49 26.45
C ARG A 126 -11.76 11.44 25.91
N ILE A 127 -12.66 11.82 25.00
CA ILE A 127 -13.60 10.87 24.36
C ILE A 127 -12.84 9.84 23.53
N LYS A 128 -11.82 10.25 22.75
CA LYS A 128 -10.98 9.31 22.00
C LYS A 128 -10.30 8.29 22.92
N ILE A 129 -9.71 8.75 24.04
CA ILE A 129 -9.04 7.87 25.01
C ILE A 129 -10.04 6.89 25.65
N LEU A 130 -11.23 7.37 26.04
CA LEU A 130 -12.27 6.51 26.60
C LEU A 130 -12.74 5.45 25.60
N ASN A 131 -12.96 5.81 24.35
CA ASN A 131 -13.34 4.86 23.30
C ASN A 131 -12.26 3.82 23.01
N LEU A 132 -10.98 4.22 23.06
CA LEU A 132 -9.87 3.28 22.92
C LEU A 132 -9.84 2.28 24.08
N ARG A 133 -9.95 2.76 25.32
CA ARG A 133 -10.01 1.89 26.52
C ARG A 133 -11.20 0.94 26.49
N LEU A 134 -12.36 1.40 26.01
CA LEU A 134 -13.55 0.56 25.88
C LEU A 134 -13.29 -0.59 24.88
N ARG A 135 -12.70 -0.28 23.72
CA ARG A 135 -12.33 -1.30 22.71
C ARG A 135 -11.29 -2.29 23.23
N GLU A 136 -10.29 -1.80 23.96
CA GLU A 136 -9.28 -2.66 24.58
C GLU A 136 -9.90 -3.60 25.60
N ALA A 137 -10.82 -3.11 26.44
CA ALA A 137 -11.54 -3.92 27.42
C ALA A 137 -12.47 -4.95 26.75
N GLU A 138 -13.15 -4.58 25.66
CA GLU A 138 -13.95 -5.52 24.86
C GLU A 138 -13.08 -6.61 24.22
N GLN A 139 -11.93 -6.25 23.66
CA GLN A 139 -10.98 -7.23 23.12
C GLN A 139 -10.38 -8.14 24.19
N GLN A 140 -10.13 -7.64 25.40
CA GLN A 140 -9.72 -8.48 26.53
C GLN A 140 -10.81 -9.48 26.91
N ARG A 141 -12.06 -9.04 27.03
CA ARG A 141 -13.20 -9.92 27.30
C ARG A 141 -13.38 -11.00 26.24
N LEU A 142 -13.26 -10.64 24.95
CA LEU A 142 -13.36 -11.60 23.86
C LEU A 142 -12.22 -12.64 23.93
N ARG A 143 -10.99 -12.21 24.23
CA ARG A 143 -9.86 -13.12 24.42
C ARG A 143 -10.05 -14.05 25.62
N GLU A 144 -10.58 -13.55 26.74
CA GLU A 144 -10.89 -14.38 27.91
C GLU A 144 -11.98 -15.43 27.60
N VAL A 145 -13.05 -15.03 26.90
CA VAL A 145 -14.11 -15.95 26.46
C VAL A 145 -13.58 -16.99 25.48
N GLU A 146 -12.72 -16.58 24.54
CA GLU A 146 -12.10 -17.48 23.57
C GLU A 146 -11.13 -18.46 24.23
N PHE A 147 -10.31 -17.98 25.18
CA PHE A 147 -9.41 -18.83 25.96
C PHE A 147 -10.19 -19.85 26.81
N GLU A 148 -11.26 -19.42 27.48
CA GLU A 148 -12.12 -20.33 28.24
C GLU A 148 -12.83 -21.34 27.32
N ARG A 149 -13.25 -20.92 26.12
CA ARG A 149 -13.80 -21.83 25.11
C ARG A 149 -12.76 -22.85 24.63
N GLN A 150 -11.52 -22.43 24.36
CA GLN A 150 -10.43 -23.33 23.98
C GLN A 150 -10.14 -24.33 25.11
N ARG A 151 -10.01 -23.85 26.35
CA ARG A 151 -9.84 -24.69 27.54
C ARG A 151 -10.95 -25.75 27.67
N GLN A 152 -12.21 -25.37 27.38
CA GLN A 152 -13.32 -26.33 27.38
C GLN A 152 -13.27 -27.33 26.22
N VAL A 153 -12.88 -26.91 25.02
CA VAL A 153 -12.76 -27.79 23.84
C VAL A 153 -11.62 -28.80 24.04
N GLU A 154 -10.44 -28.32 24.42
CA GLU A 154 -9.29 -29.18 24.72
C GLU A 154 -9.59 -30.14 25.87
N GLY A 155 -10.25 -29.66 26.92
CA GLY A 155 -10.69 -30.51 28.03
C GLY A 155 -11.64 -31.63 27.56
N ARG A 156 -12.62 -31.32 26.71
CA ARG A 156 -13.53 -32.31 26.10
C ARG A 156 -12.80 -33.28 25.17
N GLU A 157 -11.77 -32.83 24.47
CA GLU A 157 -10.93 -33.69 23.64
C GLU A 157 -10.09 -34.66 24.47
N ARG A 158 -9.46 -34.19 25.53
CA ARG A 158 -8.74 -35.04 26.49
C ARG A 158 -9.67 -36.08 27.12
N LEU A 159 -10.88 -35.68 27.51
CA LEU A 159 -11.87 -36.61 28.03
C LEU A 159 -12.30 -37.67 27.00
N ARG A 160 -12.51 -37.28 25.74
CA ARG A 160 -12.80 -38.24 24.65
C ARG A 160 -11.65 -39.20 24.42
N ALA A 161 -10.40 -38.71 24.41
CA ALA A 161 -9.22 -39.53 24.27
C ALA A 161 -9.03 -40.50 25.44
N LEU A 162 -9.25 -40.04 26.67
CA LEU A 162 -9.20 -40.89 27.87
C LEU A 162 -10.22 -42.03 27.81
N ASN A 163 -11.45 -41.74 27.39
CA ASN A 163 -12.48 -42.77 27.22
C ASN A 163 -12.11 -43.78 26.12
N ALA A 164 -11.50 -43.32 25.01
CA ALA A 164 -11.01 -44.21 23.97
C ALA A 164 -9.87 -45.11 24.45
N ILE A 165 -8.95 -44.56 25.26
CA ILE A 165 -7.87 -45.32 25.91
C ILE A 165 -8.47 -46.38 26.86
N GLN A 166 -9.47 -46.00 27.66
CA GLN A 166 -10.14 -46.94 28.56
C GLN A 166 -10.79 -48.10 27.78
N GLU A 167 -11.51 -47.80 26.69
CA GLU A 167 -12.13 -48.82 25.84
C GLU A 167 -11.10 -49.75 25.22
N GLU A 168 -10.01 -49.20 24.68
CA GLU A 168 -8.95 -49.98 24.06
C GLU A 168 -8.24 -50.89 25.08
N ILE A 169 -7.90 -50.38 26.26
CA ILE A 169 -7.28 -51.17 27.33
C ILE A 169 -8.19 -52.32 27.76
N LEU A 170 -9.51 -52.09 27.86
CA LEU A 170 -10.47 -53.15 28.20
C LEU A 170 -10.55 -54.22 27.10
N GLN A 171 -10.56 -53.82 25.82
CA GLN A 171 -10.53 -54.76 24.70
C GLN A 171 -9.23 -55.58 24.68
N LEU A 172 -8.09 -54.93 24.93
CA LEU A 172 -6.79 -55.60 25.05
C LEU A 172 -6.75 -56.57 26.24
N ASN A 173 -7.40 -56.24 27.36
CA ASN A 173 -7.50 -57.14 28.51
C ASN A 173 -8.35 -58.38 28.23
N GLN A 174 -9.43 -58.24 27.46
CA GLN A 174 -10.26 -59.37 27.03
C GLN A 174 -9.50 -60.36 26.15
N LEU A 175 -8.52 -59.90 25.36
CA LEU A 175 -7.63 -60.77 24.59
C LEU A 175 -6.66 -61.58 25.46
N LEU A 176 -6.50 -61.19 26.73
CA LEU A 176 -5.65 -61.86 27.73
C LEU A 176 -6.44 -62.78 28.65
N GLU A 177 -7.78 -62.73 28.64
CA GLU A 177 -8.61 -63.68 29.38
C GLU A 177 -8.66 -65.04 28.66
N PRO A 178 -8.45 -66.16 29.37
CA PRO A 178 -8.50 -67.48 28.75
C PRO A 178 -9.93 -67.81 28.30
N ALA A 179 -10.10 -68.17 27.02
CA ALA A 179 -11.28 -68.91 26.58
C ALA A 179 -11.41 -70.18 27.42
N ALA A 180 -12.63 -70.46 27.90
CA ALA A 180 -13.00 -71.51 28.87
C ALA A 180 -12.19 -72.83 28.82
N PRO A 181 -12.02 -73.52 29.96
CA PRO A 181 -10.94 -74.47 30.19
C PRO A 181 -11.12 -75.74 29.35
N THR A 182 -10.26 -75.91 28.36
CA THR A 182 -9.98 -77.24 27.80
C THR A 182 -8.75 -77.78 28.54
N GLN A 183 -8.91 -78.96 29.14
CA GLN A 183 -7.98 -79.59 30.07
C GLN A 183 -6.53 -79.61 29.56
N SER A 184 -5.69 -78.76 30.14
CA SER A 184 -4.25 -78.98 30.36
C SER A 184 -3.76 -77.89 31.30
N GLY A 185 -2.89 -78.25 32.25
CA GLY A 185 -2.65 -77.50 33.49
C GLY A 185 -2.09 -76.08 33.34
N PRO A 186 -1.96 -75.35 34.47
CA PRO A 186 -1.59 -73.96 34.46
C PRO A 186 -0.17 -73.77 33.92
N SER A 187 -0.05 -73.10 32.78
CA SER A 187 1.20 -72.45 32.40
C SER A 187 1.42 -71.28 33.37
N PRO A 188 2.50 -71.26 34.18
CA PRO A 188 2.74 -70.21 35.17
C PRO A 188 2.97 -68.82 34.54
N ASP A 189 3.24 -68.74 33.24
CA ASP A 189 3.52 -67.46 32.56
C ASP A 189 2.25 -66.66 32.24
N LEU A 190 1.13 -67.31 31.87
CA LEU A 190 -0.09 -66.60 31.42
C LEU A 190 -0.80 -65.84 32.57
N THR A 191 -0.77 -66.41 33.77
CA THR A 191 -1.36 -65.79 34.98
C THR A 191 -0.64 -64.50 35.37
N SER A 192 0.66 -64.41 35.11
CA SER A 192 1.46 -63.21 35.41
C SER A 192 1.10 -62.02 34.50
N TYR A 193 0.87 -62.29 33.20
CA TYR A 193 0.45 -61.30 32.22
C TYR A 193 -0.97 -60.77 32.50
N SER A 194 -1.91 -61.67 32.82
CA SER A 194 -3.29 -61.28 33.19
C SER A 194 -3.31 -60.42 34.47
N THR A 195 -2.49 -60.75 35.47
CA THR A 195 -2.39 -59.94 36.71
C THR A 195 -1.87 -58.53 36.44
N ARG A 196 -0.82 -58.40 35.60
CA ARG A 196 -0.28 -57.09 35.22
C ARG A 196 -1.26 -56.28 34.37
N ALA A 197 -1.96 -56.92 33.45
CA ALA A 197 -2.96 -56.28 32.59
C ALA A 197 -4.14 -55.72 33.40
N ASN A 198 -4.60 -56.47 34.41
CA ASN A 198 -5.63 -56.00 35.35
C ASN A 198 -5.16 -54.78 36.19
N GLN A 199 -3.87 -54.73 36.57
CA GLN A 199 -3.31 -53.54 37.26
C GLN A 199 -3.35 -52.30 36.36
N LEU A 200 -3.00 -52.44 35.07
CA LEU A 200 -3.05 -51.33 34.11
C LEU A 200 -4.49 -50.87 33.85
N CYS A 201 -5.46 -51.78 33.79
CA CYS A 201 -6.88 -51.45 33.71
C CYS A 201 -7.35 -50.64 34.93
N SER A 202 -6.89 -51.02 36.12
CA SER A 202 -7.21 -50.31 37.37
C SER A 202 -6.63 -48.89 37.37
N GLN A 203 -5.40 -48.70 36.87
CA GLN A 203 -4.76 -47.37 36.79
C GLN A 203 -5.54 -46.41 35.90
N VAL A 204 -5.97 -46.86 34.72
CA VAL A 204 -6.78 -46.02 33.82
C VAL A 204 -8.18 -45.79 34.36
N SER A 205 -8.78 -46.77 35.03
CA SER A 205 -10.08 -46.61 35.69
C SER A 205 -10.03 -45.61 36.85
N GLU A 206 -8.90 -45.53 37.58
CA GLU A 206 -8.69 -44.55 38.64
C GLU A 206 -8.60 -43.12 38.07
N VAL A 207 -7.86 -42.94 36.98
CA VAL A 207 -7.78 -41.65 36.26
C VAL A 207 -9.16 -41.21 35.75
N VAL A 208 -9.93 -42.12 35.16
CA VAL A 208 -11.32 -41.85 34.71
C VAL A 208 -12.21 -41.45 35.88
N ARG A 209 -12.11 -42.13 37.02
CA ARG A 209 -12.88 -41.82 38.23
C ARG A 209 -12.57 -40.41 38.76
N MET A 210 -11.30 -39.98 38.75
CA MET A 210 -10.91 -38.63 39.18
C MET A 210 -11.50 -37.54 38.26
N THR A 211 -11.69 -37.84 36.98
CA THR A 211 -12.27 -36.90 36.00
C THR A 211 -13.80 -36.82 36.05
N ALA A 212 -14.46 -37.80 36.68
CA ALA A 212 -15.91 -37.83 36.85
C ALA A 212 -16.42 -36.82 37.91
N GLU A 213 -15.52 -36.23 38.70
CA GLU A 213 -15.82 -35.23 39.73
C GLU A 213 -16.03 -33.80 39.16
N GLY A 214 -15.97 -33.64 37.83
CA GLY A 214 -16.38 -32.42 37.12
C GLY A 214 -15.26 -31.59 36.51
N GLU A 215 -14.00 -31.97 36.72
CA GLU A 215 -12.83 -31.34 36.12
C GLU A 215 -12.31 -32.15 34.92
N PHE A 216 -11.80 -31.46 33.89
CA PHE A 216 -11.23 -32.13 32.72
C PHE A 216 -9.89 -32.82 33.07
N PRO A 217 -9.54 -33.94 32.40
CA PRO A 217 -8.27 -34.61 32.64
C PRO A 217 -7.08 -33.66 32.42
N SER A 218 -6.16 -33.64 33.39
CA SER A 218 -4.92 -32.90 33.27
C SER A 218 -4.00 -33.54 32.23
N VAL A 219 -2.94 -32.83 31.84
CA VAL A 219 -1.93 -33.39 30.94
C VAL A 219 -1.23 -34.58 31.61
N GLU A 220 -1.00 -34.52 32.92
CA GLU A 220 -0.38 -35.61 33.68
C GLU A 220 -1.27 -36.85 33.69
N ASP A 221 -2.58 -36.68 33.91
CA ASP A 221 -3.58 -37.76 33.85
C ASP A 221 -3.57 -38.47 32.49
N MET A 222 -3.53 -37.69 31.41
CA MET A 222 -3.45 -38.22 30.05
C MET A 222 -2.14 -39.00 29.83
N THR A 223 -1.00 -38.51 30.31
CA THR A 223 0.27 -39.24 30.16
C THR A 223 0.31 -40.55 30.95
N VAL A 224 -0.37 -40.61 32.10
CA VAL A 224 -0.50 -41.85 32.89
C VAL A 224 -1.35 -42.86 32.12
N ALA A 225 -2.49 -42.43 31.55
CA ALA A 225 -3.36 -43.29 30.75
C ALA A 225 -2.69 -43.79 29.46
N GLU A 226 -1.99 -42.92 28.73
CA GLU A 226 -1.24 -43.28 27.51
C GLU A 226 -0.09 -44.24 27.81
N ARG A 227 0.62 -44.04 28.93
CA ARG A 227 1.68 -44.95 29.36
C ARG A 227 1.11 -46.33 29.71
N ALA A 228 -0.01 -46.38 30.41
CA ALA A 228 -0.68 -47.64 30.72
C ALA A 228 -1.14 -48.38 29.46
N LEU A 229 -1.67 -47.68 28.46
CA LEU A 229 -2.02 -48.27 27.16
C LEU A 229 -0.79 -48.79 26.40
N HIS A 230 0.31 -48.02 26.41
CA HIS A 230 1.55 -48.46 25.77
C HIS A 230 2.13 -49.72 26.42
N GLU A 231 2.12 -49.77 27.77
CA GLU A 231 2.51 -50.98 28.51
C GLU A 231 1.58 -52.16 28.23
N MET A 232 0.26 -51.93 28.10
CA MET A 232 -0.70 -52.98 27.74
C MET A 232 -0.42 -53.58 26.35
N ARG A 233 -0.16 -52.71 25.37
CA ARG A 233 0.20 -53.13 24.00
C ARG A 233 1.54 -53.88 23.97
N SER A 234 2.52 -53.47 24.78
CA SER A 234 3.82 -54.15 24.84
C SER A 234 3.72 -55.53 25.50
N LEU A 235 2.90 -55.69 26.55
CA LEU A 235 2.63 -56.99 27.19
C LEU A 235 2.01 -57.98 26.21
N ILE A 236 1.01 -57.57 25.43
CA ILE A 236 0.38 -58.42 24.40
C ILE A 236 1.37 -58.77 23.29
N ARG A 237 2.21 -57.81 22.88
CA ARG A 237 3.23 -58.05 21.88
C ARG A 237 4.26 -59.07 22.34
N VAL A 238 4.76 -58.98 23.57
CA VAL A 238 5.70 -59.97 24.14
C VAL A 238 5.05 -61.35 24.24
N MET A 239 3.77 -61.42 24.63
CA MET A 239 3.01 -62.67 24.65
C MET A 239 2.84 -63.28 23.24
N GLN A 240 2.48 -62.47 22.24
CA GLN A 240 2.31 -62.89 20.86
C GLN A 240 3.64 -63.27 20.20
N GLU A 241 4.75 -62.58 20.52
CA GLU A 241 6.09 -62.90 20.05
C GLU A 241 6.58 -64.23 20.65
N ALA A 242 6.30 -64.51 21.93
CA ALA A 242 6.56 -65.81 22.54
C ALA A 242 5.73 -66.95 21.90
N ALA A 243 4.47 -66.68 21.52
CA ALA A 243 3.63 -67.63 20.77
C ALA A 243 4.07 -67.80 19.30
N ALA A 244 4.56 -66.73 18.66
CA ALA A 244 5.03 -66.71 17.28
C ALA A 244 6.39 -67.42 17.12
N GLN A 245 7.30 -67.30 18.10
CA GLN A 245 8.58 -68.03 18.10
C GLN A 245 8.39 -69.57 18.15
N ALA A 246 7.28 -70.06 18.71
CA ALA A 246 6.89 -71.47 18.67
C ALA A 246 6.34 -71.92 17.29
N GLN A 247 5.84 -70.99 16.46
CA GLN A 247 5.34 -71.26 15.11
C GLN A 247 6.34 -70.87 13.98
N GLU A 248 7.38 -70.09 14.26
CA GLU A 248 8.41 -69.64 13.31
C GLU A 248 9.48 -70.71 12.93
N LYS A 249 9.34 -71.96 13.37
CA LYS A 249 10.03 -73.11 12.73
C LYS A 249 9.27 -73.69 11.52
N ARG A 250 8.08 -73.19 11.20
CA ARG A 250 7.29 -73.60 10.01
C ARG A 250 6.58 -72.39 9.41
N LYS A 251 7.31 -71.56 8.65
CA LYS A 251 6.85 -70.65 7.57
C LYS A 251 7.81 -69.47 7.43
N LYS A 252 9.04 -69.75 7.00
CA LYS A 252 9.82 -68.77 6.24
C LYS A 252 9.58 -69.08 4.77
N GLU A 253 8.70 -68.29 4.14
CA GLU A 253 8.66 -67.95 2.72
C GLU A 253 7.32 -67.24 2.44
N GLY A 254 7.37 -65.99 1.95
CA GLY A 254 6.23 -65.37 1.27
C GLY A 254 5.77 -63.98 1.77
N LEU A 255 6.40 -62.94 1.21
CA LEU A 255 5.87 -61.61 0.91
C LEU A 255 5.55 -60.61 2.04
N LYS A 256 6.43 -59.59 2.14
CA LYS A 256 6.09 -58.24 2.57
C LYS A 256 6.65 -57.25 1.53
N SER A 257 5.89 -56.95 0.47
CA SER A 257 6.23 -55.86 -0.46
C SER A 257 5.07 -55.44 -1.36
N THR A 258 4.02 -54.83 -0.82
CA THR A 258 3.08 -54.05 -1.65
C THR A 258 2.39 -52.95 -0.84
N LEU A 259 3.09 -51.84 -0.58
CA LEU A 259 2.49 -50.52 -0.28
C LEU A 259 3.46 -49.32 -0.39
N LEU A 260 4.66 -49.52 -0.94
CA LEU A 260 5.62 -48.44 -1.24
C LEU A 260 6.10 -48.54 -2.69
N SER A 261 5.19 -48.51 -3.66
CA SER A 261 5.56 -48.45 -5.07
C SER A 261 4.71 -47.46 -5.86
N LYS A 262 4.89 -46.18 -5.55
CA LYS A 262 4.85 -45.06 -6.49
C LYS A 262 5.45 -43.86 -5.77
N GLY A 263 6.78 -43.76 -5.77
CA GLY A 263 7.46 -42.52 -5.36
C GLY A 263 7.03 -41.38 -6.29
N LEU A 264 6.96 -40.15 -5.77
CA LEU A 264 6.73 -38.99 -6.62
C LEU A 264 7.89 -38.84 -7.60
N GLN A 265 7.62 -38.24 -8.75
CA GLN A 265 8.63 -38.09 -9.79
C GLN A 265 9.66 -37.06 -9.35
N THR A 266 10.93 -37.32 -9.58
CA THR A 266 12.01 -36.36 -9.29
C THR A 266 12.30 -35.42 -10.45
N LYS A 267 11.57 -35.55 -11.57
CA LYS A 267 11.75 -34.75 -12.80
C LYS A 267 10.39 -34.31 -13.35
N ALA A 268 10.40 -33.18 -14.04
CA ALA A 268 9.25 -32.70 -14.79
C ALA A 268 8.92 -33.67 -15.93
N GLU A 269 7.65 -33.69 -16.37
CA GLU A 269 7.21 -34.50 -17.50
C GLU A 269 8.05 -34.21 -18.76
N GLN A 270 8.34 -35.24 -19.57
CA GLN A 270 9.19 -35.12 -20.76
C GLN A 270 8.65 -34.08 -21.77
N SER A 271 7.32 -33.96 -21.89
CA SER A 271 6.67 -32.96 -22.74
C SER A 271 6.95 -31.53 -22.27
N THR A 272 6.90 -31.28 -20.95
CA THR A 272 7.21 -29.99 -20.31
C THR A 272 8.66 -29.60 -20.53
N LEU A 273 9.60 -30.55 -20.40
CA LEU A 273 11.03 -30.31 -20.62
C LEU A 273 11.37 -30.00 -22.08
N LYS A 274 10.69 -30.65 -23.03
CA LYS A 274 10.85 -30.35 -24.46
C LYS A 274 10.40 -28.93 -24.77
N TRP A 275 9.20 -28.56 -24.33
CA TRP A 275 8.66 -27.21 -24.50
C TRP A 275 9.54 -26.14 -23.85
N TYR A 276 10.05 -26.39 -22.64
CA TYR A 276 11.02 -25.50 -21.99
C TYR A 276 12.27 -25.28 -22.85
N ARG A 277 12.87 -26.34 -23.40
CA ARG A 277 14.06 -26.23 -24.26
C ARG A 277 13.76 -25.42 -25.53
N GLU A 278 12.64 -25.69 -26.19
CA GLU A 278 12.23 -24.95 -27.39
C GLU A 278 12.08 -23.44 -27.11
N LEU A 279 11.49 -23.07 -25.96
CA LEU A 279 11.40 -21.67 -25.52
C LEU A 279 12.77 -21.05 -25.25
N GLN A 280 13.67 -21.77 -24.56
CA GLN A 280 15.02 -21.28 -24.29
C GLN A 280 15.84 -21.11 -25.59
N ASP A 281 15.74 -22.06 -26.52
CA ASP A 281 16.44 -22.03 -27.80
C ASP A 281 15.94 -20.86 -28.67
N SER A 282 14.62 -20.63 -28.73
CA SER A 282 14.02 -19.47 -29.40
C SER A 282 14.50 -18.14 -28.81
N ALA A 283 14.55 -18.03 -27.47
CA ALA A 283 15.04 -16.83 -26.81
C ALA A 283 16.53 -16.58 -27.05
N ASN A 284 17.35 -17.65 -27.07
CA ASN A 284 18.77 -17.58 -27.40
C ASN A 284 18.98 -17.16 -28.86
N GLN A 285 18.21 -17.70 -29.79
CA GLN A 285 18.23 -17.30 -31.20
C GLN A 285 17.84 -15.83 -31.37
N CYS A 286 16.81 -15.38 -30.64
CA CYS A 286 16.43 -13.97 -30.60
C CYS A 286 17.59 -13.10 -30.08
N ALA A 287 18.26 -13.50 -28.99
CA ALA A 287 19.39 -12.77 -28.43
C ALA A 287 20.57 -12.66 -29.40
N GLN A 288 20.88 -13.73 -30.12
CA GLN A 288 21.93 -13.76 -31.14
C GLN A 288 21.59 -12.86 -32.34
N SER A 289 20.32 -12.77 -32.74
CA SER A 289 19.90 -11.94 -33.89
C SER A 289 20.27 -10.47 -33.75
N PHE A 290 20.29 -9.93 -32.52
CA PHE A 290 20.64 -8.54 -32.24
C PHE A 290 22.01 -8.39 -31.54
N GLU A 291 22.86 -9.41 -31.55
CA GLU A 291 24.20 -9.34 -30.96
C GLU A 291 25.06 -8.23 -31.60
N GLY A 292 24.93 -8.04 -32.91
CA GLY A 292 25.56 -6.93 -33.63
C GLY A 292 25.11 -5.54 -33.15
N LEU A 293 23.85 -5.40 -32.70
CA LEU A 293 23.33 -4.17 -32.11
C LEU A 293 23.91 -3.93 -30.70
N ASN A 294 24.14 -5.01 -29.94
CA ASN A 294 24.74 -4.92 -28.60
C ASN A 294 26.23 -4.58 -28.62
N ASN A 295 26.97 -5.16 -29.57
CA ASN A 295 28.44 -5.08 -29.63
C ASN A 295 28.97 -4.01 -30.61
N THR A 296 28.10 -3.23 -31.24
CA THR A 296 28.50 -2.18 -32.17
C THR A 296 29.40 -1.12 -31.52
N LYS A 297 30.41 -0.65 -32.27
CA LYS A 297 31.26 0.47 -31.86
C LYS A 297 30.71 1.84 -32.33
N ASP A 298 29.76 1.84 -33.26
CA ASP A 298 29.17 3.05 -33.82
C ASP A 298 28.37 3.86 -32.78
N ILE A 299 28.61 5.16 -32.72
CA ILE A 299 28.04 6.07 -31.72
C ILE A 299 26.53 6.27 -31.99
N GLN A 300 26.10 6.37 -33.25
CA GLN A 300 24.69 6.58 -33.59
C GLN A 300 23.86 5.34 -33.26
N THR A 301 24.37 4.16 -33.61
CA THR A 301 23.71 2.89 -33.31
C THR A 301 23.65 2.63 -31.80
N LYS A 302 24.70 2.95 -31.03
CA LYS A 302 24.66 2.90 -29.56
C LYS A 302 23.58 3.81 -28.98
N LYS A 303 23.47 5.04 -29.50
CA LYS A 303 22.45 6.01 -29.07
C LYS A 303 21.06 5.48 -29.37
N LEU A 304 20.82 4.98 -30.58
CA LEU A 304 19.54 4.37 -30.96
C LEU A 304 19.19 3.18 -30.05
N ARG A 305 20.14 2.27 -29.79
CA ARG A 305 19.96 1.14 -28.87
C ARG A 305 19.50 1.60 -27.48
N MET A 306 20.17 2.62 -26.92
CA MET A 306 19.79 3.16 -25.60
C MET A 306 18.38 3.76 -25.61
N GLU A 307 18.02 4.48 -26.66
CA GLU A 307 16.68 5.09 -26.77
C GLU A 307 15.59 4.02 -26.98
N LEU A 308 15.85 2.98 -27.78
CA LEU A 308 14.96 1.81 -27.92
C LEU A 308 14.77 1.08 -26.59
N GLN A 309 15.85 0.83 -25.85
CA GLN A 309 15.78 0.19 -24.54
C GLN A 309 14.97 1.03 -23.55
N LYS A 310 15.17 2.35 -23.52
CA LYS A 310 14.38 3.27 -22.69
C LYS A 310 12.90 3.25 -23.09
N ALA A 311 12.61 3.32 -24.40
CA ALA A 311 11.25 3.28 -24.92
C ALA A 311 10.53 1.96 -24.57
N ALA A 312 11.25 0.84 -24.50
CA ALA A 312 10.70 -0.45 -24.09
C ALA A 312 10.51 -0.58 -22.57
N THR A 313 11.49 -0.13 -21.78
CA THR A 313 11.55 -0.45 -20.34
C THR A 313 10.86 0.57 -19.43
N ILE A 314 10.87 1.85 -19.78
CA ILE A 314 10.26 2.92 -18.96
C ILE A 314 8.74 2.75 -18.84
N PRO A 315 7.97 2.47 -19.92
CA PRO A 315 6.52 2.30 -19.78
C PRO A 315 6.15 1.19 -18.80
N VAL A 316 6.89 0.08 -18.82
CA VAL A 316 6.67 -1.04 -17.88
C VAL A 316 6.98 -0.63 -16.43
N SER A 317 7.99 0.22 -16.19
CA SER A 317 8.26 0.78 -14.86
C SER A 317 7.23 1.80 -14.37
N GLN A 318 6.36 2.31 -15.23
CA GLN A 318 5.33 3.29 -14.87
C GLN A 318 3.98 2.63 -14.57
N ILE A 319 3.88 1.31 -14.71
CA ILE A 319 2.67 0.56 -14.39
C ILE A 319 2.39 0.71 -12.90
N SER A 320 1.18 1.15 -12.56
CA SER A 320 0.72 1.30 -11.18
C SER A 320 -0.78 1.05 -11.09
N SER A 321 -1.29 0.85 -9.87
CA SER A 321 -2.70 0.59 -9.58
C SER A 321 -3.59 1.85 -9.54
N ILE A 322 -3.05 3.02 -9.91
CA ILE A 322 -3.72 4.33 -9.72
C ILE A 322 -4.95 4.48 -10.63
N SER A 323 -4.83 4.19 -11.93
CA SER A 323 -5.96 4.31 -12.87
C SER A 323 -5.85 3.41 -14.10
N GLY A 324 -7.00 2.85 -14.50
CA GLY A 324 -7.11 2.03 -15.71
C GLY A 324 -6.87 2.81 -17.01
N SER A 325 -7.16 4.12 -17.04
CA SER A 325 -6.84 4.98 -18.17
C SER A 325 -5.32 5.11 -18.35
N LYS A 326 -4.56 5.23 -17.26
CA LYS A 326 -3.09 5.30 -17.34
C LYS A 326 -2.49 3.97 -17.78
N LEU A 327 -3.03 2.84 -17.32
CA LEU A 327 -2.63 1.52 -17.80
C LEU A 327 -2.87 1.37 -19.31
N ARG A 328 -3.99 1.88 -19.82
CA ARG A 328 -4.27 1.90 -21.25
C ARG A 328 -3.28 2.75 -22.04
N GLU A 329 -2.91 3.93 -21.55
CA GLU A 329 -1.87 4.75 -22.20
C GLU A 329 -0.52 4.03 -22.29
N ILE A 330 -0.13 3.33 -21.21
CA ILE A 330 1.11 2.53 -21.17
C ILE A 330 1.02 1.40 -22.19
N PHE A 331 -0.08 0.66 -22.19
CA PHE A 331 -0.35 -0.41 -23.14
C PHE A 331 -0.26 0.09 -24.60
N ASP A 332 -1.00 1.14 -24.94
CA ASP A 332 -1.03 1.72 -26.28
C ASP A 332 0.36 2.19 -26.73
N LYS A 333 1.19 2.69 -25.80
CA LYS A 333 2.56 3.10 -26.09
C LYS A 333 3.47 1.90 -26.40
N ILE A 334 3.32 0.81 -25.65
CA ILE A 334 4.06 -0.43 -25.89
C ILE A 334 3.64 -1.05 -27.23
N ASP A 335 2.33 -1.15 -27.49
CA ASP A 335 1.78 -1.69 -28.72
C ASP A 335 2.23 -0.90 -29.96
N LYS A 336 2.21 0.44 -29.89
CA LYS A 336 2.73 1.29 -30.96
C LYS A 336 4.20 1.03 -31.26
N LEU A 337 5.04 0.90 -30.23
CA LEU A 337 6.46 0.64 -30.38
C LEU A 337 6.73 -0.73 -31.02
N LEU A 338 6.00 -1.76 -30.59
CA LEU A 338 6.10 -3.12 -31.15
C LEU A 338 5.56 -3.18 -32.59
N SER A 339 4.57 -2.36 -32.92
CA SER A 339 4.00 -2.24 -34.28
C SER A 339 4.84 -1.41 -35.25
N GLY A 340 6.10 -1.06 -34.92
CA GLY A 340 6.96 -0.25 -35.80
C GLY A 340 6.69 1.27 -35.76
N ARG A 341 5.67 1.72 -35.01
CA ARG A 341 5.28 3.12 -34.98
C ARG A 341 6.18 3.92 -34.05
N SER A 342 6.35 5.20 -34.38
CA SER A 342 7.18 6.10 -33.57
C SER A 342 6.52 6.45 -32.24
N VAL A 343 7.29 6.38 -31.16
CA VAL A 343 6.86 6.74 -29.80
C VAL A 343 7.82 7.74 -29.18
N VAL A 344 7.29 8.64 -28.34
CA VAL A 344 8.12 9.64 -27.64
C VAL A 344 8.62 9.06 -26.32
N SER A 345 9.94 9.01 -26.17
CA SER A 345 10.64 8.58 -24.95
C SER A 345 11.70 9.61 -24.58
N GLY A 346 11.65 10.17 -23.37
CA GLY A 346 12.63 11.17 -22.91
C GLY A 346 12.78 12.40 -23.82
N GLY A 347 11.69 12.84 -24.47
CA GLY A 347 11.68 13.98 -25.39
C GLY A 347 12.11 13.68 -26.83
N LYS A 348 12.44 12.42 -27.18
CA LYS A 348 12.82 12.02 -28.54
C LYS A 348 11.86 11.00 -29.12
N SER A 349 11.64 11.09 -30.42
CA SER A 349 10.82 10.12 -31.19
C SER A 349 11.68 8.94 -31.63
N VAL A 350 11.24 7.72 -31.32
CA VAL A 350 11.97 6.46 -31.56
C VAL A 350 11.02 5.44 -32.18
N SER A 351 11.50 4.66 -33.16
CA SER A 351 10.75 3.57 -33.79
C SER A 351 11.64 2.33 -33.95
N THR A 352 11.05 1.14 -33.78
CA THR A 352 11.73 -0.14 -34.03
C THR A 352 12.11 -0.35 -35.49
N SER A 353 11.48 0.36 -36.44
CA SER A 353 11.80 0.33 -37.87
C SER A 353 13.11 1.04 -38.23
N GLN A 354 13.72 1.77 -37.28
CA GLN A 354 15.00 2.48 -37.49
C GLN A 354 16.21 1.54 -37.57
N HIS A 355 16.06 0.27 -37.18
CA HIS A 355 17.13 -0.73 -37.28
C HIS A 355 16.53 -2.10 -37.62
N PRO A 356 17.16 -2.91 -38.51
CA PRO A 356 16.63 -4.23 -38.90
C PRO A 356 16.32 -5.14 -37.72
N ASN A 357 17.18 -5.16 -36.69
CA ASN A 357 17.02 -6.00 -35.50
C ASN A 357 16.38 -5.24 -34.32
N GLY A 358 15.77 -4.07 -34.58
CA GLY A 358 15.20 -3.20 -33.55
C GLY A 358 13.97 -3.80 -32.88
N LEU A 359 13.11 -4.48 -33.64
CA LEU A 359 11.92 -5.15 -33.13
C LEU A 359 12.30 -6.28 -32.16
N ASP A 360 13.19 -7.18 -32.58
CA ASP A 360 13.65 -8.32 -31.77
C ASP A 360 14.34 -7.88 -30.48
N PHE A 361 15.17 -6.84 -30.56
CA PHE A 361 15.79 -6.22 -29.39
C PHE A 361 14.75 -5.65 -28.41
N VAL A 362 13.76 -4.92 -28.92
CA VAL A 362 12.69 -4.34 -28.07
C VAL A 362 11.82 -5.43 -27.46
N SER A 363 11.40 -6.44 -28.23
CA SER A 363 10.62 -7.57 -27.72
C SER A 363 11.35 -8.30 -26.59
N TYR A 364 12.65 -8.57 -26.78
CA TYR A 364 13.49 -9.20 -25.76
C TYR A 364 13.63 -8.34 -24.50
N LYS A 365 13.95 -7.04 -24.65
CA LYS A 365 14.11 -6.14 -23.50
C LYS A 365 12.82 -5.84 -22.76
N LEU A 366 11.70 -5.82 -23.49
CA LEU A 366 10.38 -5.66 -22.91
C LEU A 366 10.00 -6.88 -22.07
N ALA A 367 10.18 -8.08 -22.61
CA ALA A 367 9.93 -9.34 -21.90
C ALA A 367 10.81 -9.48 -20.65
N GLU A 368 12.11 -9.22 -20.78
CA GLU A 368 13.06 -9.18 -19.65
C GLU A 368 12.57 -8.22 -18.55
N LYS A 369 12.04 -7.06 -18.95
CA LYS A 369 11.58 -6.04 -18.00
C LYS A 369 10.28 -6.42 -17.28
N PHE A 370 9.34 -7.09 -17.93
CA PHE A 370 8.15 -7.63 -17.26
C PHE A 370 8.53 -8.61 -16.14
N VAL A 371 9.41 -9.58 -16.44
CA VAL A 371 9.89 -10.55 -15.44
C VAL A 371 10.67 -9.83 -14.33
N LYS A 372 11.48 -8.82 -14.67
CA LYS A 372 12.21 -8.01 -13.70
C LYS A 372 11.28 -7.23 -12.75
N GLN A 373 10.12 -6.76 -13.22
CA GLN A 373 9.12 -6.16 -12.32
C GLN A 373 8.55 -7.19 -11.34
N GLY A 374 8.33 -8.43 -11.77
CA GLY A 374 7.97 -9.53 -10.87
C GLY A 374 9.04 -9.79 -9.80
N GLU A 375 10.31 -9.77 -10.22
CA GLU A 375 11.46 -10.03 -9.36
C GLU A 375 11.73 -8.92 -8.31
N GLU A 376 11.44 -7.66 -8.62
CA GLU A 376 11.77 -6.51 -7.76
C GLU A 376 10.53 -5.88 -7.10
N GLU A 377 9.59 -5.40 -7.91
CA GLU A 377 8.42 -4.64 -7.45
C GLU A 377 7.38 -5.58 -6.82
N VAL A 378 6.97 -6.63 -7.53
CA VAL A 378 5.96 -7.57 -7.02
C VAL A 378 6.48 -8.34 -5.81
N ALA A 379 7.78 -8.61 -5.76
CA ALA A 379 8.43 -9.22 -4.61
C ALA A 379 8.28 -8.38 -3.32
N SER A 380 8.16 -7.05 -3.44
CA SER A 380 7.99 -6.14 -2.29
C SER A 380 6.55 -5.66 -2.10
N HIS A 381 5.77 -5.58 -3.18
CA HIS A 381 4.41 -5.09 -3.25
C HIS A 381 3.56 -6.08 -4.04
N HIS A 382 3.01 -7.09 -3.36
CA HIS A 382 2.32 -8.22 -4.01
C HIS A 382 1.16 -7.77 -4.90
N GLU A 383 0.46 -6.69 -4.51
CA GLU A 383 -0.65 -6.08 -5.25
C GLU A 383 -0.26 -5.52 -6.63
N ALA A 384 1.02 -5.21 -6.86
CA ALA A 384 1.51 -4.74 -8.16
C ALA A 384 1.44 -5.83 -9.24
N ALA A 385 1.32 -7.11 -8.86
CA ALA A 385 1.21 -8.22 -9.80
C ALA A 385 0.09 -8.03 -10.83
N PHE A 386 -1.10 -7.61 -10.38
CA PHE A 386 -2.30 -7.51 -11.22
C PHE A 386 -2.20 -6.43 -12.33
N PRO A 387 -1.84 -5.16 -12.04
CA PRO A 387 -1.70 -4.15 -13.10
C PRO A 387 -0.55 -4.46 -14.06
N ILE A 388 0.52 -5.13 -13.62
CA ILE A 388 1.60 -5.58 -14.51
C ILE A 388 1.12 -6.73 -15.40
N ALA A 389 0.45 -7.72 -14.80
CA ALA A 389 -0.05 -8.90 -15.50
C ALA A 389 -1.09 -8.57 -16.57
N VAL A 390 -2.03 -7.65 -16.31
CA VAL A 390 -3.07 -7.31 -17.30
C VAL A 390 -2.46 -6.66 -18.55
N VAL A 391 -1.42 -5.84 -18.39
CA VAL A 391 -0.68 -5.25 -19.52
C VAL A 391 0.15 -6.32 -20.24
N ALA A 392 0.84 -7.19 -19.51
CA ALA A 392 1.60 -8.29 -20.09
C ALA A 392 0.71 -9.24 -20.91
N SER A 393 -0.46 -9.62 -20.37
CA SER A 393 -1.46 -10.45 -21.04
C SER A 393 -1.97 -9.81 -22.34
N GLY A 394 -2.30 -8.52 -22.33
CA GLY A 394 -2.71 -7.84 -23.56
C GLY A 394 -1.59 -7.74 -24.60
N VAL A 395 -0.35 -7.51 -24.15
CA VAL A 395 0.80 -7.42 -25.07
C VAL A 395 1.06 -8.79 -25.69
N TRP A 396 0.90 -9.86 -24.91
CA TRP A 396 1.00 -11.24 -25.38
C TRP A 396 -0.08 -11.55 -26.42
N GLU A 397 -1.32 -11.14 -26.18
CA GLU A 397 -2.45 -11.35 -27.11
C GLU A 397 -2.20 -10.71 -28.48
N LEU A 398 -1.59 -9.51 -28.52
CA LEU A 398 -1.26 -8.81 -29.78
C LEU A 398 0.09 -9.21 -30.38
N HIS A 399 1.07 -9.55 -29.54
CA HIS A 399 2.46 -9.81 -29.92
C HIS A 399 2.97 -11.12 -29.29
N PRO A 400 2.55 -12.31 -29.81
CA PRO A 400 2.83 -13.60 -29.19
C PRO A 400 4.32 -13.88 -28.91
N LYS A 401 5.21 -13.40 -29.79
CA LYS A 401 6.67 -13.49 -29.62
C LYS A 401 7.15 -12.88 -28.30
N VAL A 402 6.53 -11.77 -27.85
CA VAL A 402 6.87 -11.15 -26.56
C VAL A 402 6.47 -12.07 -25.40
N GLY A 403 5.33 -12.74 -25.51
CA GLY A 403 4.87 -13.71 -24.54
C GLY A 403 5.79 -14.92 -24.37
N ASP A 404 6.21 -15.51 -25.49
CA ASP A 404 7.19 -16.61 -25.47
C ASP A 404 8.50 -16.17 -24.81
N LEU A 405 8.95 -14.93 -25.08
CA LEU A 405 10.14 -14.36 -24.44
C LEU A 405 9.90 -14.09 -22.94
N ILE A 406 8.70 -13.68 -22.52
CA ILE A 406 8.35 -13.53 -21.09
C ILE A 406 8.52 -14.88 -20.39
N LEU A 407 7.96 -15.95 -20.96
CA LEU A 407 8.13 -17.30 -20.42
C LEU A 407 9.59 -17.75 -20.41
N ALA A 408 10.34 -17.51 -21.49
CA ALA A 408 11.74 -17.89 -21.54
C ALA A 408 12.57 -17.19 -20.44
N HIS A 409 12.37 -15.89 -20.24
CA HIS A 409 13.01 -15.14 -19.16
C HIS A 409 12.56 -15.60 -17.78
N LEU A 410 11.26 -15.82 -17.59
CA LEU A 410 10.69 -16.31 -16.34
C LEU A 410 11.27 -17.67 -15.98
N HIS A 411 11.24 -18.63 -16.89
CA HIS A 411 11.72 -20.00 -16.67
C HIS A 411 13.24 -20.05 -16.41
N LYS A 412 14.00 -19.14 -17.02
CA LYS A 412 15.45 -19.04 -16.78
C LYS A 412 15.76 -18.46 -15.40
N LYS A 413 15.02 -17.45 -14.95
CA LYS A 413 15.22 -16.79 -13.65
C LYS A 413 14.55 -17.51 -12.49
N CYS A 414 13.44 -18.20 -12.76
CA CYS A 414 12.62 -18.95 -11.82
C CYS A 414 12.32 -20.34 -12.43
N PRO A 415 13.23 -21.31 -12.26
CA PRO A 415 13.02 -22.70 -12.74
C PRO A 415 11.74 -23.34 -12.18
N TYR A 416 11.31 -22.86 -11.01
CA TYR A 416 10.09 -23.26 -10.31
C TYR A 416 8.79 -22.82 -11.01
N ALA A 417 8.86 -21.95 -12.02
CA ALA A 417 7.72 -21.65 -12.88
C ALA A 417 7.44 -22.76 -13.92
N VAL A 418 8.40 -23.65 -14.19
CA VAL A 418 8.25 -24.86 -15.05
C VAL A 418 7.91 -26.12 -14.24
N PRO A 419 7.80 -25.98 -12.92
CA PRO A 419 8.16 -26.98 -11.90
C PRO A 419 9.18 -28.02 -12.39
N HIS A 420 10.43 -27.62 -12.54
CA HIS A 420 11.55 -28.55 -12.74
C HIS A 420 12.61 -28.28 -11.69
N TYR A 421 13.05 -29.33 -10.97
CA TYR A 421 14.21 -29.28 -10.08
C TYR A 421 15.40 -29.92 -10.82
N PRO A 422 16.31 -29.15 -11.43
CA PRO A 422 17.48 -29.72 -12.07
C PRO A 422 18.37 -30.37 -11.00
N PRO A 423 18.70 -31.67 -11.09
CA PRO A 423 19.65 -32.26 -10.16
C PRO A 423 21.07 -31.76 -10.43
N MET A 424 21.89 -31.68 -9.38
CA MET A 424 23.31 -31.38 -9.51
C MET A 424 23.98 -32.44 -10.40
N LYS A 425 24.66 -32.02 -11.47
CA LYS A 425 25.42 -32.93 -12.34
C LYS A 425 26.83 -33.11 -11.80
N ASP A 426 27.38 -34.31 -11.97
CA ASP A 426 28.76 -34.63 -11.61
C ASP A 426 29.74 -33.64 -12.26
N GLY A 427 30.59 -33.01 -11.45
CA GLY A 427 31.57 -32.00 -11.88
C GLY A 427 31.07 -30.56 -11.93
N THR A 428 29.79 -30.28 -11.62
CA THR A 428 29.29 -28.90 -11.46
C THR A 428 29.76 -28.32 -10.13
N SER A 429 30.26 -27.09 -10.09
CA SER A 429 30.57 -26.43 -8.82
C SER A 429 29.29 -26.10 -8.05
N VAL A 430 29.38 -25.94 -6.72
CA VAL A 430 28.23 -25.57 -5.88
C VAL A 430 27.64 -24.22 -6.33
N GLU A 431 28.49 -23.26 -6.68
CA GLU A 431 28.08 -21.94 -7.17
C GLU A 431 27.34 -22.01 -8.50
N GLU A 432 27.83 -22.82 -9.44
CA GLU A 432 27.19 -22.99 -10.74
C GLU A 432 25.84 -23.71 -10.57
N TYR A 433 25.77 -24.68 -9.66
CA TYR A 433 24.52 -25.34 -9.31
C TYR A 433 23.50 -24.37 -8.67
N GLN A 434 23.94 -23.48 -7.79
CA GLN A 434 23.08 -22.45 -7.21
C GLN A 434 22.56 -21.46 -8.26
N LYS A 435 23.39 -21.07 -9.23
CA LYS A 435 22.93 -20.27 -10.39
C LYS A 435 21.85 -21.00 -11.20
N ILE A 436 22.02 -22.32 -11.41
CA ILE A 436 21.01 -23.16 -12.08
C ILE A 436 19.69 -23.19 -11.31
N LEU A 437 19.74 -23.20 -9.97
CA LEU A 437 18.56 -23.09 -9.10
C LEU A 437 17.94 -21.68 -9.07
N GLY A 438 18.56 -20.71 -9.72
CA GLY A 438 18.09 -19.32 -9.82
C GLY A 438 18.63 -18.39 -8.73
N TYR A 439 19.61 -18.82 -7.93
CA TYR A 439 20.28 -17.94 -6.97
C TYR A 439 21.15 -16.90 -7.68
N ARG A 440 21.17 -15.69 -7.14
CA ARG A 440 22.18 -14.69 -7.49
C ARG A 440 23.49 -15.01 -6.77
N VAL A 441 24.56 -15.13 -7.54
CA VAL A 441 25.92 -15.30 -7.05
C VAL A 441 26.71 -14.09 -7.57
N GLU A 442 27.10 -13.21 -6.65
CA GLU A 442 27.92 -12.03 -6.92
C GLU A 442 29.31 -12.22 -6.28
N ASP A 443 30.26 -11.31 -6.55
CA ASP A 443 31.64 -11.40 -6.03
C ASP A 443 31.70 -11.44 -4.48
N GLY A 444 30.63 -11.01 -3.80
CA GLY A 444 30.46 -11.04 -2.35
C GLY A 444 29.80 -12.30 -1.78
N GLY A 445 29.49 -13.31 -2.61
CA GLY A 445 28.88 -14.57 -2.21
C GLY A 445 27.47 -14.80 -2.80
N VAL A 446 26.82 -15.84 -2.29
CA VAL A 446 25.48 -16.27 -2.71
C VAL A 446 24.43 -15.45 -1.96
N GLU A 447 23.37 -15.04 -2.65
CA GLU A 447 22.27 -14.31 -2.00
C GLU A 447 21.64 -15.12 -0.84
N ALA A 448 21.15 -14.40 0.17
CA ALA A 448 20.47 -15.01 1.31
C ALA A 448 19.14 -15.67 0.91
N GLN A 449 18.77 -16.74 1.62
CA GLN A 449 17.58 -17.54 1.35
C GLN A 449 16.29 -16.71 1.33
N ASP A 450 16.10 -15.79 2.29
CA ASP A 450 14.91 -14.94 2.36
C ASP A 450 14.78 -14.02 1.13
N SER A 451 15.90 -13.43 0.68
CA SER A 451 15.95 -12.58 -0.50
C SER A 451 15.66 -13.38 -1.78
N PHE A 452 16.22 -14.59 -1.88
CA PHE A 452 15.94 -15.53 -2.96
C PHE A 452 14.44 -15.89 -3.01
N LEU A 453 13.86 -16.32 -1.88
CA LEU A 453 12.45 -16.70 -1.81
C LEU A 453 11.53 -15.53 -2.13
N LYS A 454 11.86 -14.32 -1.66
CA LYS A 454 11.10 -13.10 -1.96
C LYS A 454 11.07 -12.80 -3.47
N ARG A 455 12.20 -12.94 -4.18
CA ARG A 455 12.24 -12.80 -5.65
C ARG A 455 11.42 -13.87 -6.36
N MET A 456 11.55 -15.13 -5.94
CA MET A 456 10.81 -16.26 -6.53
C MET A 456 9.31 -16.10 -6.33
N SER A 457 8.89 -15.70 -5.13
CA SER A 457 7.51 -15.36 -4.77
C SER A 457 6.94 -14.29 -5.71
N GLY A 458 7.64 -13.16 -5.87
CA GLY A 458 7.17 -12.08 -6.75
C GLY A 458 7.01 -12.51 -8.22
N MET A 459 7.94 -13.33 -8.73
CA MET A 459 7.86 -13.88 -10.09
C MET A 459 6.69 -14.86 -10.27
N ILE A 460 6.45 -15.74 -9.29
CA ILE A 460 5.31 -16.69 -9.33
C ILE A 460 3.98 -15.97 -9.16
N ARG A 461 3.87 -14.96 -8.29
CA ARG A 461 2.68 -14.11 -8.16
C ARG A 461 2.36 -13.38 -9.46
N LEU A 462 3.37 -12.83 -10.13
CA LEU A 462 3.19 -12.21 -11.45
C LEU A 462 2.70 -13.23 -12.48
N TYR A 463 3.32 -14.41 -12.54
CA TYR A 463 2.90 -15.49 -13.43
C TYR A 463 1.45 -15.93 -13.18
N ALA A 464 1.10 -16.15 -11.91
CA ALA A 464 -0.24 -16.51 -11.45
C ALA A 464 -1.30 -15.43 -11.78
N ALA A 465 -0.91 -14.16 -11.80
CA ALA A 465 -1.75 -13.07 -12.25
C ALA A 465 -1.92 -13.03 -13.78
N ILE A 466 -0.85 -13.32 -14.56
CA ILE A 466 -0.92 -13.33 -16.03
C ILE A 466 -1.91 -14.39 -16.54
N ILE A 467 -1.87 -15.60 -15.97
CA ILE A 467 -2.70 -16.74 -16.44
C ILE A 467 -4.22 -16.58 -16.22
N GLN A 468 -4.64 -15.67 -15.35
CA GLN A 468 -6.05 -15.48 -15.00
C GLN A 468 -6.63 -14.16 -15.53
N LEU A 469 -5.79 -13.21 -15.91
CA LEU A 469 -6.21 -11.88 -16.35
C LEU A 469 -6.17 -11.76 -17.86
N ARG A 470 -7.22 -11.13 -18.40
CA ARG A 470 -7.29 -10.78 -19.82
C ARG A 470 -7.40 -9.27 -20.00
N TRP A 471 -6.79 -8.74 -21.05
CA TRP A 471 -6.90 -7.32 -21.39
C TRP A 471 -8.35 -6.94 -21.75
N PRO A 472 -8.97 -5.95 -21.06
CA PRO A 472 -10.40 -5.70 -21.20
C PRO A 472 -10.79 -4.98 -22.51
N TYR A 473 -9.85 -4.30 -23.17
CA TYR A 473 -10.11 -3.48 -24.35
C TYR A 473 -9.77 -4.19 -25.68
N GLY A 474 -9.33 -5.46 -25.64
CA GLY A 474 -9.01 -6.27 -26.81
C GLY A 474 -10.22 -6.96 -27.44
N SER A 475 -10.04 -7.55 -28.62
CA SER A 475 -11.05 -8.41 -29.23
C SER A 475 -11.18 -9.71 -28.44
N LYS A 476 -12.32 -9.93 -27.78
CA LYS A 476 -12.56 -11.13 -26.95
C LYS A 476 -12.72 -12.45 -27.75
N GLN A 477 -12.47 -12.43 -29.06
CA GLN A 477 -12.82 -13.53 -29.97
C GLN A 477 -11.75 -14.63 -30.09
N GLY A 478 -10.59 -14.51 -29.41
CA GLY A 478 -9.55 -15.56 -29.38
C GLY A 478 -9.44 -16.30 -28.04
N PRO A 479 -8.84 -17.52 -28.02
CA PRO A 479 -8.40 -18.15 -26.79
C PRO A 479 -7.34 -17.29 -26.10
N ASP A 480 -7.28 -17.36 -24.77
CA ASP A 480 -6.24 -16.68 -23.99
C ASP A 480 -4.86 -17.23 -24.38
N PRO A 481 -3.88 -16.36 -24.72
CA PRO A 481 -2.56 -16.81 -25.15
C PRO A 481 -1.84 -17.69 -24.12
N HIS A 482 -2.09 -17.47 -22.83
CA HIS A 482 -1.51 -18.26 -21.75
C HIS A 482 -2.50 -18.48 -20.60
N GLY A 483 -3.65 -19.09 -20.93
CA GLY A 483 -4.78 -19.18 -20.01
C GLY A 483 -4.60 -20.08 -18.78
N LEU A 484 -5.67 -20.15 -18.00
CA LEU A 484 -5.75 -20.79 -16.69
C LEU A 484 -5.45 -22.31 -16.68
N ASN A 485 -5.52 -22.97 -17.83
CA ASN A 485 -5.09 -24.36 -18.01
C ASN A 485 -3.60 -24.55 -17.67
N ASN A 486 -2.76 -23.54 -17.93
CA ASN A 486 -1.36 -23.58 -17.54
C ASN A 486 -1.18 -23.49 -16.02
N GLY A 487 -2.10 -22.84 -15.30
CA GLY A 487 -2.12 -22.81 -13.85
C GLY A 487 -2.46 -24.17 -13.24
N TRP A 488 -3.46 -24.86 -13.81
CA TRP A 488 -3.77 -26.24 -13.44
C TRP A 488 -2.58 -27.18 -13.68
N ARG A 489 -1.95 -27.07 -14.87
CA ARG A 489 -0.74 -27.85 -15.21
C ARG A 489 0.40 -27.58 -14.23
N TRP A 490 0.63 -26.32 -13.87
CA TRP A 490 1.67 -25.94 -12.90
C TRP A 490 1.43 -26.58 -11.53
N LEU A 491 0.21 -26.49 -10.99
CA LEU A 491 -0.14 -27.11 -9.70
C LEU A 491 0.00 -28.62 -9.76
N ALA A 492 -0.57 -29.27 -10.78
CA ALA A 492 -0.48 -30.71 -10.92
C ALA A 492 0.97 -31.18 -11.03
N GLN A 493 1.82 -30.46 -11.78
CA GLN A 493 3.23 -30.79 -11.92
C GLN A 493 4.01 -30.58 -10.63
N MET A 494 3.78 -29.49 -9.89
CA MET A 494 4.37 -29.25 -8.56
C MET A 494 4.02 -30.39 -7.60
N LEU A 495 2.73 -30.74 -7.49
CA LEU A 495 2.25 -31.75 -6.54
C LEU A 495 2.61 -33.20 -6.90
N ASN A 496 3.03 -33.44 -8.14
CA ASN A 496 3.53 -34.75 -8.60
C ASN A 496 5.04 -34.91 -8.40
N MET A 497 5.72 -33.92 -7.83
CA MET A 497 7.15 -33.98 -7.47
C MET A 497 7.35 -33.94 -5.95
N GLU A 498 8.49 -34.45 -5.49
CA GLU A 498 8.89 -34.33 -4.09
C GLU A 498 9.12 -32.85 -3.71
N PRO A 499 8.58 -32.38 -2.58
CA PRO A 499 8.71 -30.99 -2.19
C PRO A 499 10.15 -30.66 -1.80
N LEU A 500 10.62 -29.49 -2.24
CA LEU A 500 11.80 -28.84 -1.69
C LEU A 500 11.42 -28.05 -0.41
N ALA A 501 12.24 -28.20 0.63
CA ALA A 501 12.12 -27.44 1.87
C ALA A 501 12.07 -25.93 1.58
N ASP A 502 11.16 -25.24 2.28
CA ASP A 502 10.94 -23.78 2.21
C ASP A 502 10.40 -23.24 0.87
N VAL A 503 10.98 -23.64 -0.27
CA VAL A 503 10.61 -23.20 -1.62
C VAL A 503 9.19 -23.65 -1.98
N THR A 504 8.90 -24.94 -1.86
CA THR A 504 7.62 -25.49 -2.36
C THR A 504 6.44 -24.93 -1.58
N ALA A 505 6.57 -24.86 -0.25
CA ALA A 505 5.54 -24.30 0.62
C ALA A 505 5.27 -22.81 0.30
N THR A 506 6.33 -22.02 0.15
CA THR A 506 6.24 -20.59 -0.19
C THR A 506 5.56 -20.38 -1.54
N LEU A 507 6.05 -21.02 -2.60
CA LEU A 507 5.53 -20.81 -3.94
C LEU A 507 4.11 -21.36 -4.12
N LEU A 508 3.77 -22.47 -3.45
CA LEU A 508 2.41 -23.02 -3.47
C LEU A 508 1.42 -22.05 -2.79
N PHE A 509 1.78 -21.51 -1.63
CA PHE A 509 0.97 -20.48 -0.95
C PHE A 509 0.79 -19.25 -1.85
N ASP A 510 1.89 -18.68 -2.36
CA ASP A 510 1.87 -17.46 -3.16
C ASP A 510 1.06 -17.61 -4.45
N PHE A 511 1.14 -18.78 -5.09
CA PHE A 511 0.38 -19.09 -6.29
C PHE A 511 -1.11 -19.25 -6.00
N LEU A 512 -1.47 -19.98 -4.94
CA LEU A 512 -2.86 -20.20 -4.55
C LEU A 512 -3.54 -18.92 -4.05
N GLU A 513 -2.82 -18.05 -3.33
CA GLU A 513 -3.34 -16.75 -2.90
C GLU A 513 -3.74 -15.88 -4.09
N VAL A 514 -2.95 -15.91 -5.17
CA VAL A 514 -3.21 -15.08 -6.36
C VAL A 514 -4.23 -15.72 -7.30
N CYS A 515 -4.09 -17.01 -7.63
CA CYS A 515 -4.86 -17.66 -8.71
C CYS A 515 -5.91 -18.66 -8.20
N GLY A 516 -5.95 -18.96 -6.89
CA GLY A 516 -6.86 -19.93 -6.30
C GLY A 516 -8.33 -19.63 -6.58
N ASN A 517 -8.72 -18.35 -6.57
CA ASN A 517 -10.06 -17.91 -6.98
C ASN A 517 -10.47 -18.40 -8.36
N ALA A 518 -9.65 -18.03 -9.35
CA ALA A 518 -9.94 -18.28 -10.74
C ALA A 518 -9.99 -19.78 -11.00
N LEU A 519 -9.06 -20.52 -10.40
CA LEU A 519 -9.02 -21.99 -10.47
C LEU A 519 -10.24 -22.64 -9.82
N MET A 520 -10.67 -22.14 -8.67
CA MET A 520 -11.87 -22.61 -7.99
C MET A 520 -13.12 -22.37 -8.83
N LYS A 521 -13.27 -21.18 -9.43
CA LYS A 521 -14.39 -20.85 -10.31
C LYS A 521 -14.42 -21.71 -11.58
N GLN A 522 -13.26 -21.97 -12.18
CA GLN A 522 -13.15 -22.72 -13.44
C GLN A 522 -13.29 -24.23 -13.27
N TYR A 523 -12.60 -24.82 -12.29
CA TYR A 523 -12.49 -26.27 -12.13
C TYR A 523 -13.30 -26.83 -10.95
N GLN A 524 -13.84 -25.96 -10.10
CA GLN A 524 -14.80 -26.29 -9.03
C GLN A 524 -14.37 -27.50 -8.20
N VAL A 525 -15.13 -28.59 -8.27
CA VAL A 525 -14.90 -29.82 -7.50
C VAL A 525 -13.53 -30.42 -7.77
N GLN A 526 -12.99 -30.32 -8.99
CA GLN A 526 -11.65 -30.85 -9.28
C GLN A 526 -10.57 -30.04 -8.56
N PHE A 527 -10.73 -28.73 -8.47
CA PHE A 527 -9.81 -27.90 -7.69
C PHE A 527 -9.95 -28.18 -6.19
N TRP A 528 -11.17 -28.39 -5.69
CA TRP A 528 -11.36 -28.75 -4.28
C TRP A 528 -10.66 -30.06 -3.91
N LYS A 529 -10.74 -31.08 -4.76
CA LYS A 529 -9.98 -32.33 -4.57
C LYS A 529 -8.48 -32.09 -4.50
N LEU A 530 -7.96 -31.18 -5.32
CA LEU A 530 -6.55 -30.82 -5.32
C LEU A 530 -6.15 -30.11 -4.02
N ILE A 531 -7.00 -29.23 -3.48
CA ILE A 531 -6.75 -28.60 -2.17
C ILE A 531 -6.75 -29.64 -1.04
N LEU A 532 -7.71 -30.58 -1.02
CA LEU A 532 -7.73 -31.67 -0.04
C LEU A 532 -6.48 -32.55 -0.15
N LEU A 533 -6.04 -32.89 -1.37
CA LEU A 533 -4.79 -33.60 -1.60
C LEU A 533 -3.58 -32.84 -1.02
N ILE A 534 -3.54 -31.52 -1.19
CA ILE A 534 -2.48 -30.69 -0.59
C ILE A 534 -2.53 -30.80 0.93
N GLN A 535 -3.72 -30.68 1.53
CA GLN A 535 -3.89 -30.67 2.99
C GLN A 535 -3.58 -32.02 3.64
N GLU A 536 -4.10 -33.10 3.08
CA GLU A 536 -4.07 -34.43 3.71
C GLU A 536 -2.82 -35.23 3.34
N GLU A 537 -2.30 -35.07 2.12
CA GLU A 537 -1.20 -35.92 1.61
C GLU A 537 0.10 -35.15 1.36
N TYR A 538 0.02 -33.91 0.86
CA TYR A 538 1.22 -33.18 0.43
C TYR A 538 1.85 -32.35 1.56
N LEU A 539 1.07 -31.73 2.44
CA LEU A 539 1.55 -31.00 3.62
C LEU A 539 2.43 -31.88 4.53
N PRO A 540 2.03 -33.12 4.90
CA PRO A 540 2.90 -34.00 5.69
C PRO A 540 4.25 -34.29 5.02
N ARG A 541 4.29 -34.35 3.68
CA ARG A 541 5.54 -34.53 2.92
C ARG A 541 6.42 -33.30 3.00
N ILE A 542 5.84 -32.10 2.92
CA ILE A 542 6.56 -30.84 3.11
C ILE A 542 7.12 -30.76 4.54
N GLU A 543 6.32 -31.11 5.55
CA GLU A 543 6.75 -31.14 6.95
C GLU A 543 7.92 -32.12 7.18
N ALA A 544 7.89 -33.29 6.52
CA ALA A 544 8.95 -34.30 6.64
C ALA A 544 10.32 -33.85 6.08
N VAL A 545 10.34 -32.98 5.06
CA VAL A 545 11.57 -32.47 4.44
C VAL A 545 12.04 -31.13 5.01
N THR A 546 11.20 -30.46 5.82
CA THR A 546 11.46 -29.10 6.32
C THR A 546 11.97 -29.13 7.75
N SER A 547 13.10 -28.48 8.01
CA SER A 547 13.67 -28.37 9.36
C SER A 547 12.87 -27.40 10.25
N GLN A 548 12.96 -27.53 11.58
CA GLN A 548 12.22 -26.66 12.52
C GLN A 548 12.52 -25.16 12.34
N GLY A 549 13.72 -24.79 11.89
CA GLY A 549 14.09 -23.39 11.61
C GLY A 549 13.46 -22.79 10.34
N GLN A 550 12.88 -23.62 9.47
CA GLN A 550 12.28 -23.24 8.18
C GLN A 550 10.75 -23.48 8.14
N ALA A 551 10.15 -23.84 9.28
CA ALA A 551 8.73 -24.19 9.36
C ALA A 551 7.78 -23.01 9.08
N GLY A 552 8.26 -21.76 9.09
CA GLY A 552 7.43 -20.57 8.88
C GLY A 552 6.64 -20.56 7.56
N SER A 553 7.25 -21.06 6.48
CA SER A 553 6.60 -21.15 5.16
C SER A 553 5.51 -22.23 5.13
N VAL A 554 5.72 -23.33 5.85
CA VAL A 554 4.74 -24.43 6.00
C VAL A 554 3.54 -23.97 6.82
N THR A 555 3.78 -23.28 7.94
CA THR A 555 2.72 -22.72 8.79
C THR A 555 1.84 -21.74 8.04
N ARG A 556 2.42 -20.84 7.22
CA ARG A 556 1.67 -19.90 6.37
C ARG A 556 0.76 -20.61 5.37
N LEU A 557 1.28 -21.62 4.66
CA LEU A 557 0.49 -22.43 3.74
C LEU A 557 -0.65 -23.16 4.46
N LYS A 558 -0.35 -23.78 5.61
CA LYS A 558 -1.34 -24.52 6.40
C LYS A 558 -2.49 -23.62 6.87
N GLN A 559 -2.17 -22.47 7.47
CA GLN A 559 -3.17 -21.48 7.91
C GLN A 559 -4.04 -21.00 6.74
N PHE A 560 -3.43 -20.71 5.58
CA PHE A 560 -4.18 -20.30 4.39
C PHE A 560 -5.18 -21.37 3.94
N LEU A 561 -4.76 -22.64 3.91
CA LEU A 561 -5.62 -23.74 3.49
C LEU A 561 -6.73 -24.02 4.51
N GLU A 562 -6.45 -23.94 5.81
CA GLU A 562 -7.47 -24.08 6.88
C GLU A 562 -8.55 -23.00 6.79
N VAL A 563 -8.16 -21.73 6.64
CA VAL A 563 -9.11 -20.61 6.46
C VAL A 563 -9.96 -20.79 5.19
N SER A 564 -9.33 -21.28 4.12
CA SER A 564 -9.98 -21.52 2.83
C SER A 564 -10.98 -22.69 2.90
N ALA A 565 -10.63 -23.78 3.58
CA ALA A 565 -11.49 -24.95 3.74
C ALA A 565 -12.65 -24.72 4.72
N ALA A 566 -12.49 -23.86 5.72
CA ALA A 566 -13.54 -23.51 6.67
C ALA A 566 -14.68 -22.66 6.09
N ARG A 567 -14.60 -22.21 4.82
CA ARG A 567 -15.64 -21.43 4.12
C ARG A 567 -16.21 -22.15 2.89
N PRO A 568 -16.87 -23.32 2.99
CA PRO A 568 -17.33 -24.05 1.81
C PRO A 568 -18.56 -23.43 1.11
N SER A 569 -19.26 -22.50 1.74
CA SER A 569 -20.56 -22.03 1.25
C SER A 569 -20.96 -20.67 1.82
N CYS A 570 -20.81 -19.61 1.02
CA CYS A 570 -21.76 -18.50 1.05
C CYS A 570 -22.10 -18.12 -0.39
N THR A 571 -23.35 -18.40 -0.74
CA THR A 571 -24.01 -18.04 -1.98
C THR A 571 -23.72 -16.60 -2.40
N ALA A 572 -23.32 -16.45 -3.66
CA ALA A 572 -23.61 -15.31 -4.52
C ALA A 572 -23.83 -13.96 -3.82
N GLN A 573 -22.79 -13.35 -3.25
CA GLN A 573 -22.54 -11.90 -3.24
C GLN A 573 -21.32 -11.61 -2.34
N TYR A 574 -20.25 -11.14 -2.97
CA TYR A 574 -19.05 -10.53 -2.36
C TYR A 574 -18.24 -11.37 -1.35
N SER A 575 -17.17 -12.04 -1.80
CA SER A 575 -15.94 -12.13 -1.00
C SER A 575 -14.72 -12.62 -1.77
N THR A 576 -13.60 -11.99 -1.45
CA THR A 576 -12.34 -11.93 -2.20
C THR A 576 -11.25 -12.79 -1.54
N VAL A 577 -11.49 -14.07 -1.26
CA VAL A 577 -10.46 -14.92 -0.60
C VAL A 577 -10.29 -16.33 -1.16
N LEU A 578 -11.30 -16.89 -1.82
CA LEU A 578 -11.05 -17.78 -2.95
C LEU A 578 -11.69 -17.10 -4.12
#